data_AF-A0A957PVG6-F1
#
_entry.id   AF-A0A957PVG6-F1
#
_cell.length_a   1.000
_cell.length_b   1.000
_cell.length_c   1.000
_cell.angle_alpha   90.00
_cell.angle_beta   90.00
_cell.angle_gamma   90.00
#
_symmetry.space_group_name_H-M   'P 1'
#
loop_
_entity.id
_entity.type
_entity.pdbx_description
1 polymer ?
#
loop_
_entity_poly.entity_id
_entity_poly.type
_entity_poly.pdbx_seq_one_letter_code
_entity_poly.pdbx_strand_id
1 'polypeptide(L)'
;LTTMAVAPEALFLQTHALVERILFDREETGNLRATGVEFLQREHIYAADPLYGTITKEERTRVRMGVRARKEVIVAGSAFNSPQLLMLSGIGPKEQLDAFHIPVLLDLPGVGQNLQDRYEVSVVTEYDQDFTIAGACTFGEEGDPCLDEYYSDSPNRTYASNGLIVGIKKRYSKGRAHPELFVFGSPGRFEGYVPGFARHGVERKNFFTWAILKGYSQNDTGTVRLRSA
;
A
#
# COMPACT_ATOMS: atom_id res chain seq x y z
N LEU A 1 -15.40 -8.22 -12.59
CA LEU A 1 -15.35 -6.85 -13.16
C LEU A 1 -14.54 -6.91 -14.45
N THR A 2 -15.26 -6.93 -15.57
CA THR A 2 -14.73 -6.94 -16.93
C THR A 2 -14.03 -5.62 -17.20
N THR A 3 -12.84 -5.69 -17.80
CA THR A 3 -11.95 -4.58 -18.19
C THR A 3 -12.71 -3.35 -18.69
N MET A 4 -12.67 -2.24 -17.94
CA MET A 4 -13.03 -0.93 -18.51
C MET A 4 -11.82 -0.39 -19.25
N ALA A 5 -11.93 -0.40 -20.58
CA ALA A 5 -10.95 0.13 -21.52
C ALA A 5 -11.04 1.66 -21.58
N VAL A 6 -9.93 2.34 -21.28
CA VAL A 6 -9.38 3.44 -22.10
C VAL A 6 -7.87 3.39 -21.92
N ALA A 7 -7.20 2.53 -22.67
CA ALA A 7 -5.76 2.63 -22.81
C ALA A 7 -5.42 2.52 -24.30
N PRO A 8 -4.44 3.30 -24.81
CA PRO A 8 -4.02 3.18 -26.20
C PRO A 8 -3.60 1.72 -26.48
N GLU A 9 -3.65 1.29 -27.75
CA GLU A 9 -3.42 -0.09 -28.23
C GLU A 9 -2.13 -0.79 -27.73
N ALA A 10 -1.27 -0.09 -26.97
CA ALA A 10 -0.02 -0.55 -26.39
C ALA A 10 -0.06 -0.86 -24.87
N LEU A 11 -1.18 -0.66 -24.16
CA LEU A 11 -1.28 -0.99 -22.72
C LEU A 11 -2.19 -2.18 -22.47
N PHE A 12 -1.61 -3.20 -21.85
CA PHE A 12 -2.32 -4.41 -21.41
C PHE A 12 -2.40 -4.41 -19.88
N LEU A 13 -3.61 -4.55 -19.36
CA LEU A 13 -3.88 -4.63 -17.92
C LEU A 13 -4.33 -6.06 -17.60
N GLN A 14 -3.53 -6.77 -16.81
CA GLN A 14 -3.86 -8.11 -16.32
C GLN A 14 -4.22 -8.04 -14.83
N THR A 15 -5.50 -8.17 -14.50
CA THR A 15 -5.96 -8.26 -13.11
C THR A 15 -5.88 -9.70 -12.60
N HIS A 16 -5.99 -9.88 -11.28
CA HIS A 16 -5.92 -11.21 -10.63
C HIS A 16 -4.62 -11.97 -10.94
N ALA A 17 -3.53 -11.23 -11.12
CA ALA A 17 -2.19 -11.73 -11.41
C ALA A 17 -1.28 -11.51 -10.19
N LEU A 18 -0.97 -12.58 -9.46
CA LEU A 18 0.04 -12.55 -8.40
C LEU A 18 1.40 -12.94 -8.98
N VAL A 19 2.28 -11.96 -9.18
CA VAL A 19 3.65 -12.19 -9.67
C VAL A 19 4.47 -12.88 -8.59
N GLU A 20 5.13 -13.99 -8.94
CA GLU A 20 5.90 -14.81 -7.99
C GLU A 20 7.38 -14.86 -8.31
N ARG A 21 7.76 -14.58 -9.57
CA ARG A 21 9.15 -14.63 -10.00
C ARG A 21 9.40 -13.72 -11.19
N ILE A 22 10.56 -13.09 -11.20
CA ILE A 22 11.16 -12.43 -12.36
C ILE A 22 12.09 -13.43 -13.05
N LEU A 23 11.98 -13.51 -14.37
CA LEU A 23 12.81 -14.38 -15.19
C LEU A 23 14.09 -13.65 -15.60
N PHE A 24 15.23 -14.31 -15.49
CA PHE A 24 16.53 -13.76 -15.85
C PHE A 24 17.28 -14.69 -16.79
N ASP A 25 17.96 -14.09 -17.76
CA ASP A 25 18.98 -14.73 -18.57
C ASP A 25 20.34 -14.14 -18.18
N ARG A 26 21.41 -14.95 -18.31
CA ARG A 26 22.78 -14.47 -18.12
C ARG A 26 23.38 -14.22 -19.50
N GLU A 27 23.78 -12.97 -19.74
CA GLU A 27 24.47 -12.59 -20.97
C GLU A 27 25.90 -13.14 -21.00
N GLU A 28 26.52 -13.20 -22.19
CA GLU A 28 27.91 -13.63 -22.36
C GLU A 28 28.89 -12.80 -21.53
N THR A 29 28.55 -11.53 -21.29
CA THR A 29 29.31 -10.59 -20.44
C THR A 29 29.24 -10.94 -18.94
N GLY A 30 28.37 -11.88 -18.56
CA GLY A 30 28.09 -12.24 -17.17
C GLY A 30 26.99 -11.38 -16.53
N ASN A 31 26.45 -10.38 -17.22
CA ASN A 31 25.35 -9.57 -16.71
C ASN A 31 24.04 -10.36 -16.64
N LEU A 32 23.22 -10.06 -15.63
CA LEU A 32 21.85 -10.57 -15.53
C LEU A 32 20.90 -9.64 -16.27
N ARG A 33 20.12 -10.21 -17.19
CA ARG A 33 19.07 -9.49 -17.92
C ARG A 33 17.70 -10.05 -17.55
N ALA A 34 16.81 -9.19 -17.05
CA ALA A 34 15.41 -9.57 -16.83
C ALA A 34 14.71 -9.77 -18.19
N THR A 35 14.05 -10.92 -18.37
CA THR A 35 13.41 -11.30 -19.64
C THR A 35 11.90 -11.55 -19.54
N GLY A 36 11.32 -11.42 -18.34
CA GLY A 36 9.90 -11.62 -18.13
C GLY A 36 9.53 -11.84 -16.67
N VAL A 37 8.30 -12.28 -16.45
CA VAL A 37 7.79 -12.65 -15.14
C VAL A 37 6.90 -13.88 -15.22
N GLU A 38 6.84 -14.63 -14.13
CA GLU A 38 5.82 -15.65 -13.87
C GLU A 38 4.85 -15.17 -12.80
N PHE A 39 3.58 -15.46 -13.02
CA PHE A 39 2.51 -15.09 -12.11
C PHE A 39 1.41 -16.14 -12.06
N LEU A 40 0.59 -16.10 -11.02
CA LEU A 40 -0.61 -16.91 -10.91
C LEU A 40 -1.83 -16.08 -11.29
N GLN A 41 -2.61 -16.59 -12.24
CA GLN A 41 -3.80 -15.94 -12.78
C GLN A 41 -5.08 -16.53 -12.17
N ARG A 42 -5.52 -16.00 -11.02
CA ARG A 42 -6.71 -16.47 -10.30
C ARG A 42 -7.20 -15.41 -9.32
N GLU A 43 -8.52 -15.27 -9.18
CA GLU A 43 -9.12 -14.43 -8.14
C GLU A 43 -8.76 -14.94 -6.74
N HIS A 44 -8.63 -14.02 -5.78
CA HIS A 44 -8.39 -14.34 -4.37
C HIS A 44 -7.15 -15.20 -4.09
N ILE A 45 -6.11 -15.09 -4.92
CA ILE A 45 -4.88 -15.89 -4.76
C ILE A 45 -3.83 -15.24 -3.84
N TYR A 46 -3.97 -13.95 -3.55
CA TYR A 46 -3.08 -13.24 -2.64
C TYR A 46 -3.53 -13.45 -1.19
N ALA A 47 -2.61 -13.87 -0.32
CA ALA A 47 -2.95 -14.29 1.04
C ALA A 47 -3.53 -13.18 1.94
N ALA A 48 -3.37 -11.91 1.57
CA ALA A 48 -3.98 -10.80 2.29
C ALA A 48 -5.44 -10.52 1.85
N ASP A 49 -5.94 -11.22 0.84
CA ASP A 49 -7.34 -11.14 0.43
C ASP A 49 -8.23 -11.83 1.48
N PRO A 50 -9.30 -11.20 1.99
CA PRO A 50 -10.20 -11.83 2.98
C PRO A 50 -10.92 -13.08 2.45
N LEU A 51 -11.01 -13.23 1.12
CA LEU A 51 -11.58 -14.40 0.45
C LEU A 51 -10.50 -15.41 0.01
N TYR A 52 -9.26 -15.24 0.50
CA TYR A 52 -8.16 -16.14 0.17
C TYR A 52 -8.48 -17.59 0.55
N GLY A 53 -8.36 -18.47 -0.45
CA GLY A 53 -8.46 -19.91 -0.28
C GLY A 53 -7.12 -20.59 -0.53
N THR A 54 -6.82 -21.64 0.22
CA THR A 54 -5.68 -22.51 -0.09
C THR A 54 -5.90 -23.21 -1.41
N ILE A 55 -4.87 -23.24 -2.26
CA ILE A 55 -4.90 -23.93 -3.56
C ILE A 55 -3.97 -25.14 -3.50
N THR A 56 -4.33 -26.23 -4.20
CA THR A 56 -3.42 -27.38 -4.29
C THR A 56 -2.22 -27.08 -5.19
N LYS A 57 -1.17 -27.91 -5.13
CA LYS A 57 -0.01 -27.79 -6.00
C LYS A 57 -0.38 -27.95 -7.48
N GLU A 58 -1.32 -28.84 -7.78
CA GLU A 58 -1.84 -29.08 -9.13
C GLU A 58 -2.61 -27.86 -9.64
N GLU A 59 -3.48 -27.27 -8.81
CA GLU A 59 -4.19 -26.03 -9.14
C GLU A 59 -3.23 -24.88 -9.40
N ARG A 60 -2.23 -24.73 -8.53
CA ARG A 60 -1.18 -23.70 -8.67
C ARG A 60 -0.43 -23.82 -10.00
N THR A 61 -0.14 -25.05 -10.43
CA THR A 61 0.49 -25.31 -11.74
C THR A 61 -0.43 -24.90 -12.88
N ARG A 62 -1.73 -25.22 -12.80
CA ARG A 62 -2.71 -24.90 -13.85
C ARG A 62 -2.93 -23.41 -14.06
N VAL A 63 -2.81 -22.60 -13.00
CA VAL A 63 -3.02 -21.14 -13.07
C VAL A 63 -1.71 -20.37 -13.22
N ARG A 64 -0.56 -21.03 -13.34
CA ARG A 64 0.73 -20.38 -13.57
C ARG A 64 0.85 -19.95 -15.03
N MET A 65 1.12 -18.68 -15.22
CA MET A 65 1.32 -18.04 -16.52
C MET A 65 2.68 -17.34 -16.55
N GLY A 66 3.18 -17.08 -17.76
CA GLY A 66 4.42 -16.34 -17.98
C GLY A 66 4.27 -15.31 -19.09
N VAL A 67 4.90 -14.15 -18.92
CA VAL A 67 4.99 -13.11 -19.95
C VAL A 67 6.44 -12.70 -20.14
N ARG A 68 6.84 -12.45 -21.39
CA ARG A 68 8.19 -12.02 -21.74
C ARG A 68 8.27 -10.51 -21.91
N ALA A 69 9.35 -9.93 -21.43
CA ALA A 69 9.69 -8.52 -21.57
C ALA A 69 10.85 -8.36 -22.56
N ARG A 70 10.65 -7.57 -23.62
CA ARG A 70 11.71 -7.31 -24.62
C ARG A 70 12.77 -6.33 -24.12
N LYS A 71 12.37 -5.36 -23.28
CA LYS A 71 13.21 -4.27 -22.81
C LYS A 71 13.49 -4.39 -21.32
N GLU A 72 12.48 -4.17 -20.48
CA GLU A 72 12.64 -4.01 -19.04
C GLU A 72 11.50 -4.66 -18.27
N VAL A 73 11.78 -5.00 -17.01
CA VAL A 73 10.78 -5.37 -15.99
C VAL A 73 10.87 -4.33 -14.89
N ILE A 74 9.78 -3.60 -14.65
CA ILE A 74 9.68 -2.59 -13.59
C ILE A 74 8.93 -3.20 -12.42
N VAL A 75 9.56 -3.24 -11.24
CA VAL A 75 8.95 -3.77 -10.02
C VAL A 75 8.28 -2.63 -9.24
N ALA A 76 6.96 -2.72 -9.06
CA ALA A 76 6.16 -1.72 -8.36
C ALA A 76 5.26 -2.36 -7.28
N GLY A 77 5.77 -3.34 -6.56
CA GLY A 77 5.05 -4.09 -5.51
C GLY A 77 5.03 -3.41 -4.13
N SER A 78 5.21 -2.09 -4.04
CA SER A 78 5.33 -1.35 -2.77
C SER A 78 6.55 -1.78 -1.91
N ALA A 79 6.65 -1.23 -0.70
CA ALA A 79 7.77 -1.42 0.23
C ALA A 79 7.89 -2.85 0.79
N PHE A 80 6.79 -3.63 0.79
CA PHE A 80 6.78 -5.01 1.28
C PHE A 80 7.00 -6.04 0.17
N ASN A 81 6.23 -5.98 -0.92
CA ASN A 81 6.26 -7.07 -1.91
C ASN A 81 7.39 -6.91 -2.94
N SER A 82 7.89 -5.70 -3.20
CA SER A 82 9.03 -5.50 -4.11
C SER A 82 10.30 -6.22 -3.63
N PRO A 83 10.80 -6.03 -2.39
CA PRO A 83 11.97 -6.78 -1.93
C PRO A 83 11.68 -8.28 -1.81
N GLN A 84 10.46 -8.67 -1.43
CA GLN A 84 10.06 -10.08 -1.41
C GLN A 84 10.18 -10.73 -2.79
N LEU A 85 9.65 -10.10 -3.84
CA LEU A 85 9.70 -10.62 -5.21
C LEU A 85 11.14 -10.71 -5.73
N LEU A 86 11.98 -9.70 -5.45
CA LEU A 86 13.41 -9.75 -5.79
C LEU A 86 14.09 -10.96 -5.14
N MET A 87 13.86 -11.18 -3.83
CA MET A 87 14.42 -12.33 -3.12
C MET A 87 13.92 -13.67 -3.68
N LEU A 88 12.60 -13.82 -3.92
CA LEU A 88 12.02 -15.02 -4.55
C LEU A 88 12.52 -15.27 -5.98
N SER A 89 13.10 -14.25 -6.61
CA SER A 89 13.72 -14.30 -7.93
C SER A 89 15.25 -14.44 -7.90
N GLY A 90 15.84 -14.66 -6.72
CA GLY A 90 17.28 -14.89 -6.56
C GLY A 90 18.13 -13.63 -6.44
N ILE A 91 17.52 -12.45 -6.18
CA ILE A 91 18.22 -11.18 -5.94
C ILE A 91 17.96 -10.73 -4.50
N GLY A 92 18.98 -10.78 -3.65
CA GLY A 92 18.86 -10.36 -2.25
C GLY A 92 19.98 -10.89 -1.37
N PRO A 93 19.87 -10.78 -0.03
CA PRO A 93 20.91 -11.23 0.89
C PRO A 93 21.14 -12.74 0.75
N LYS A 94 22.36 -13.14 0.38
CA LYS A 94 22.74 -14.55 0.16
C LYS A 94 22.28 -15.48 1.29
N GLU A 95 22.47 -15.08 2.54
CA GLU A 95 22.10 -15.88 3.71
C GLU A 95 20.59 -16.21 3.75
N GLN A 96 19.73 -15.27 3.37
CA GLN A 96 18.30 -15.53 3.29
C GLN A 96 17.95 -16.45 2.12
N LEU A 97 18.56 -16.22 0.96
CA LEU A 97 18.29 -17.02 -0.23
C LEU A 97 18.70 -18.48 -0.02
N ASP A 98 19.91 -18.70 0.53
CA ASP A 98 20.43 -20.02 0.86
C ASP A 98 19.53 -20.74 1.88
N ALA A 99 19.02 -20.04 2.91
CA ALA A 99 18.14 -20.62 3.94
C ALA A 99 16.82 -21.18 3.37
N PHE A 100 16.36 -20.66 2.23
CA PHE A 100 15.16 -21.12 1.54
C PHE A 100 15.46 -21.90 0.25
N HIS A 101 16.71 -22.29 0.02
CA HIS A 101 17.15 -23.02 -1.19
C HIS A 101 16.83 -22.28 -2.50
N ILE A 102 16.82 -20.95 -2.46
CA ILE A 102 16.65 -20.11 -3.65
C ILE A 102 18.02 -19.91 -4.29
N PRO A 103 18.19 -20.18 -5.60
CA PRO A 103 19.44 -19.91 -6.30
C PRO A 103 19.83 -18.43 -6.21
N VAL A 104 21.03 -18.16 -5.70
CA VAL A 104 21.58 -16.80 -5.62
C VAL A 104 22.05 -16.37 -7.00
N LEU A 105 21.25 -15.54 -7.68
CA LEU A 105 21.65 -14.94 -8.96
C LEU A 105 22.54 -13.72 -8.71
N LEU A 106 22.16 -12.90 -7.73
CA LEU A 106 22.90 -11.72 -7.30
C LEU A 106 22.76 -11.54 -5.78
N ASP A 107 23.89 -11.60 -5.08
CA ASP A 107 23.94 -11.25 -3.66
C ASP A 107 23.85 -9.73 -3.50
N LEU A 108 22.71 -9.26 -2.99
CA LEU A 108 22.43 -7.85 -2.81
C LEU A 108 21.86 -7.62 -1.39
N PRO A 109 22.72 -7.45 -0.37
CA PRO A 109 22.31 -7.44 1.03
C PRO A 109 21.38 -6.27 1.41
N GLY A 110 21.33 -5.22 0.60
CA GLY A 110 20.41 -4.09 0.80
C GLY A 110 18.95 -4.39 0.50
N VAL A 111 18.64 -5.48 -0.23
CA VAL A 111 17.25 -5.85 -0.54
C VAL A 111 16.52 -6.23 0.75
N GLY A 112 15.40 -5.56 0.99
CA GLY A 112 14.58 -5.75 2.19
C GLY A 112 15.09 -5.03 3.43
N GLN A 113 16.15 -4.22 3.35
CA GLN A 113 16.64 -3.42 4.47
C GLN A 113 16.04 -2.01 4.46
N ASN A 114 16.22 -1.26 5.56
CA ASN A 114 15.85 0.14 5.67
C ASN A 114 14.36 0.39 5.40
N LEU A 115 13.48 -0.51 5.86
CA LEU A 115 12.05 -0.29 5.84
C LEU A 115 11.72 0.83 6.83
N GLN A 116 11.09 1.88 6.33
CA GLN A 116 10.72 3.05 7.11
C GLN A 116 9.23 3.30 7.01
N ASP A 117 8.68 3.81 8.10
CA ASP A 117 7.32 4.33 8.16
C ASP A 117 7.30 5.59 9.04
N ARG A 118 6.17 6.29 9.05
CA ARG A 118 5.94 7.47 9.88
C ARG A 118 4.99 7.10 11.00
N TYR A 119 5.48 7.24 12.23
CA TYR A 119 4.64 7.08 13.41
C TYR A 119 3.65 8.23 13.53
N GLU A 120 2.41 7.86 13.82
CA GLU A 120 1.30 8.76 14.08
C GLU A 120 0.80 8.58 15.51
N VAL A 121 0.48 9.69 16.17
CA VAL A 121 -0.19 9.72 17.47
C VAL A 121 -1.39 10.65 17.38
N SER A 122 -2.53 10.20 17.91
CA SER A 122 -3.76 10.98 17.92
C SER A 122 -4.04 11.59 19.29
N VAL A 123 -4.53 12.83 19.30
CA VAL A 123 -5.21 13.43 20.44
C VAL A 123 -6.66 13.67 20.06
N VAL A 124 -7.57 12.93 20.68
CA VAL A 124 -9.01 12.98 20.43
C VAL A 124 -9.67 13.83 21.52
N THR A 125 -10.49 14.80 21.11
CA THR A 125 -11.25 15.68 22.01
C THR A 125 -12.73 15.55 21.72
N GLU A 126 -13.53 15.36 22.77
CA GLU A 126 -14.99 15.41 22.72
C GLU A 126 -15.47 16.84 23.03
N TYR A 127 -16.43 17.33 22.23
CA TYR A 127 -17.06 18.62 22.40
C TYR A 127 -18.53 18.45 22.84
N ASP A 128 -19.12 19.51 23.37
CA ASP A 128 -20.53 19.56 23.78
C ASP A 128 -21.50 19.79 22.62
N GLN A 129 -20.98 20.07 21.42
CA GLN A 129 -21.74 20.31 20.19
C GLN A 129 -21.19 19.50 19.03
N ASP A 130 -22.06 19.15 18.09
CA ASP A 130 -21.68 18.48 16.85
C ASP A 130 -21.02 19.44 15.85
N PHE A 131 -20.04 18.95 15.10
CA PHE A 131 -19.43 19.66 13.99
C PHE A 131 -20.39 19.71 12.79
N THR A 132 -20.79 20.92 12.38
CA THR A 132 -21.76 21.14 11.29
C THR A 132 -21.34 20.54 9.95
N ILE A 133 -20.05 20.45 9.68
CA ILE A 133 -19.49 19.86 8.45
C ILE A 133 -19.84 18.37 8.28
N ALA A 134 -20.10 17.65 9.37
CA ALA A 134 -20.52 16.25 9.37
C ALA A 134 -22.05 16.09 9.56
N GLY A 135 -22.80 17.21 9.60
CA GLY A 135 -24.15 17.28 10.15
C GLY A 135 -25.15 16.33 9.49
N ALA A 136 -25.38 16.44 8.18
CA ALA A 136 -26.35 15.59 7.48
C ALA A 136 -25.76 14.24 7.02
N CYS A 137 -24.44 14.13 6.91
CA CYS A 137 -23.79 12.96 6.32
C CYS A 137 -23.97 11.71 7.20
N THR A 138 -24.21 10.59 6.55
CA THR A 138 -24.26 9.26 7.19
C THR A 138 -23.03 8.40 6.83
N PHE A 139 -22.19 8.87 5.92
CA PHE A 139 -20.88 8.30 5.60
C PHE A 139 -20.92 6.90 4.96
N GLY A 140 -21.60 6.79 3.82
CA GLY A 140 -21.63 5.58 3.00
C GLY A 140 -22.75 4.59 3.35
N GLU A 141 -23.63 4.96 4.29
CA GLU A 141 -24.88 4.25 4.53
C GLU A 141 -25.87 4.48 3.36
N GLU A 142 -26.86 3.59 3.23
CA GLU A 142 -27.90 3.72 2.21
C GLU A 142 -28.67 5.05 2.37
N GLY A 143 -28.79 5.81 1.27
CA GLY A 143 -29.44 7.12 1.28
C GLY A 143 -28.61 8.25 1.90
N ASP A 144 -27.28 8.13 1.93
CA ASP A 144 -26.39 9.19 2.43
C ASP A 144 -26.55 10.50 1.63
N PRO A 145 -27.11 11.56 2.23
CA PRO A 145 -27.38 12.81 1.52
C PRO A 145 -26.09 13.50 1.04
N CYS A 146 -24.96 13.27 1.71
CA CYS A 146 -23.68 13.85 1.29
C CYS A 146 -23.07 13.11 0.10
N LEU A 147 -23.42 11.83 -0.11
CA LEU A 147 -23.06 11.09 -1.31
C LEU A 147 -23.88 11.58 -2.51
N ASP A 148 -25.19 11.79 -2.31
CA ASP A 148 -26.05 12.38 -3.34
C ASP A 148 -25.57 13.78 -3.73
N GLU A 149 -25.22 14.60 -2.74
CA GLU A 149 -24.66 15.93 -2.98
C GLU A 149 -23.33 15.86 -3.74
N TYR A 150 -22.45 14.88 -3.43
CA TYR A 150 -21.17 14.71 -4.12
C TYR A 150 -21.32 14.51 -5.63
N TYR A 151 -22.33 13.74 -6.05
CA TYR A 151 -22.66 13.50 -7.46
C TYR A 151 -23.46 14.64 -8.12
N SER A 152 -23.93 15.60 -7.34
CA SER A 152 -24.59 16.80 -7.84
C SER A 152 -23.58 17.90 -8.23
N ASP A 153 -24.10 18.99 -8.81
CA ASP A 153 -23.34 20.21 -9.09
C ASP A 153 -23.22 21.15 -7.87
N SER A 154 -23.55 20.69 -6.66
CA SER A 154 -23.45 21.53 -5.46
C SER A 154 -22.00 22.04 -5.26
N PRO A 155 -21.81 23.32 -4.93
CA PRO A 155 -20.50 23.84 -4.55
C PRO A 155 -20.06 23.39 -3.15
N ASN A 156 -20.98 22.90 -2.30
CA ASN A 156 -20.74 22.61 -0.87
C ASN A 156 -20.65 21.11 -0.56
N ARG A 157 -19.94 20.36 -1.40
CA ARG A 157 -19.85 18.90 -1.31
C ARG A 157 -18.86 18.45 -0.23
N THR A 158 -19.34 17.90 0.87
CA THR A 158 -18.48 17.36 1.95
C THR A 158 -17.48 16.32 1.44
N TYR A 159 -17.87 15.41 0.55
CA TYR A 159 -16.96 14.42 -0.05
C TYR A 159 -15.98 14.97 -1.09
N ALA A 160 -16.17 16.22 -1.54
CA ALA A 160 -15.15 16.89 -2.35
C ALA A 160 -14.02 17.48 -1.47
N SER A 161 -14.22 17.57 -0.15
CA SER A 161 -13.17 17.93 0.80
C SER A 161 -12.23 16.77 1.07
N ASN A 162 -10.98 17.07 1.39
CA ASN A 162 -10.03 16.08 1.90
C ASN A 162 -10.27 15.72 3.38
N GLY A 163 -11.27 16.32 4.03
CA GLY A 163 -11.66 16.08 5.43
C GLY A 163 -10.76 16.74 6.48
N LEU A 164 -9.60 17.30 6.08
CA LEU A 164 -8.66 17.96 6.99
C LEU A 164 -8.95 19.46 7.03
N ILE A 165 -9.20 20.00 8.23
CA ILE A 165 -9.53 21.43 8.37
C ILE A 165 -8.29 22.29 8.66
N VAL A 166 -7.21 21.69 9.14
CA VAL A 166 -5.98 22.40 9.52
C VAL A 166 -4.77 21.50 9.35
N GLY A 167 -3.66 22.07 8.89
CA GLY A 167 -2.37 21.41 8.80
C GLY A 167 -1.25 22.33 9.27
N ILE A 168 -0.41 21.84 10.17
CA ILE A 168 0.70 22.56 10.80
C ILE A 168 1.98 21.77 10.53
N LYS A 169 2.95 22.41 9.88
CA LYS A 169 4.31 21.88 9.73
C LYS A 169 5.20 22.51 10.79
N LYS A 170 5.76 21.71 11.69
CA LYS A 170 6.60 22.21 12.78
C LYS A 170 7.99 21.60 12.73
N ARG A 171 8.98 22.46 12.98
CA ARG A 171 10.35 22.08 13.29
C ARG A 171 10.55 22.20 14.79
N TYR A 172 11.20 21.22 15.41
CA TYR A 172 11.47 21.24 16.84
C TYR A 172 12.98 21.13 17.14
N SER A 173 13.77 20.45 16.30
CA SER A 173 15.22 20.42 16.43
C SER A 173 15.87 21.63 15.76
N LYS A 174 16.97 22.09 16.36
CA LYS A 174 17.84 23.08 15.74
C LYS A 174 18.72 22.37 14.71
N GLY A 175 18.71 22.85 13.45
CA GLY A 175 19.64 22.39 12.41
C GLY A 175 19.05 21.52 11.29
N ARG A 176 17.78 21.12 11.34
CA ARG A 176 17.14 20.42 10.20
C ARG A 176 16.55 21.39 9.17
N ALA A 177 16.72 21.08 7.89
CA ALA A 177 16.15 21.87 6.78
C ALA A 177 14.63 21.69 6.64
N HIS A 178 14.11 20.51 6.97
CA HIS A 178 12.70 20.15 6.76
C HIS A 178 11.89 20.11 8.08
N PRO A 179 10.55 20.29 8.02
CA PRO A 179 9.67 20.08 9.17
C PRO A 179 9.74 18.64 9.66
N GLU A 180 9.78 18.47 10.97
CA GLU A 180 9.92 17.16 11.61
C GLU A 180 8.61 16.64 12.16
N LEU A 181 7.62 17.52 12.31
CA LEU A 181 6.27 17.18 12.71
C LEU A 181 5.29 17.73 11.66
N PHE A 182 4.34 16.89 11.31
CA PHE A 182 3.15 17.31 10.59
C PHE A 182 1.95 17.02 11.49
N VAL A 183 1.27 18.07 11.91
CA VAL A 183 0.08 17.98 12.75
C VAL A 183 -1.11 18.39 11.90
N PHE A 184 -2.12 17.55 11.81
CA PHE A 184 -3.37 17.91 11.13
C PHE A 184 -4.57 17.61 11.99
N GLY A 185 -5.61 18.41 11.77
CA GLY A 185 -6.84 18.33 12.53
C GLY A 185 -8.03 18.04 11.62
N SER A 186 -8.90 17.15 12.07
CA SER A 186 -10.16 16.84 11.39
C SER A 186 -11.26 16.53 12.40
N PRO A 187 -12.51 16.94 12.12
CA PRO A 187 -13.67 16.39 12.80
C PRO A 187 -13.73 14.86 12.62
N GLY A 188 -14.13 14.18 13.67
CA GLY A 188 -14.17 12.73 13.76
C GLY A 188 -13.23 12.17 14.82
N ARG A 189 -13.46 10.90 15.16
CA ARG A 189 -12.75 10.16 16.21
C ARG A 189 -11.75 9.18 15.61
N PHE A 190 -10.46 9.51 15.63
CA PHE A 190 -9.42 8.59 15.18
C PHE A 190 -8.48 8.20 16.32
N GLU A 191 -8.65 6.97 16.81
CA GLU A 191 -7.86 6.40 17.90
C GLU A 191 -6.82 5.38 17.39
N GLY A 192 -6.67 5.26 16.07
CA GLY A 192 -5.80 4.30 15.39
C GLY A 192 -6.55 3.37 14.45
N TYR A 193 -5.80 2.56 13.71
CA TYR A 193 -6.30 1.62 12.70
C TYR A 193 -6.82 0.32 13.31
N VAL A 194 -7.86 0.40 14.13
CA VAL A 194 -8.57 -0.77 14.66
C VAL A 194 -9.68 -1.23 13.70
N PRO A 195 -10.11 -2.52 13.72
CA PRO A 195 -11.26 -2.96 12.94
C PRO A 195 -12.48 -2.04 13.17
N GLY A 196 -13.09 -1.57 12.08
CA GLY A 196 -14.23 -0.64 12.13
C GLY A 196 -13.88 0.83 12.36
N PHE A 197 -12.59 1.22 12.41
CA PHE A 197 -12.18 2.61 12.69
C PHE A 197 -12.91 3.65 11.81
N ALA A 198 -13.15 3.35 10.54
CA ALA A 198 -13.83 4.27 9.62
C ALA A 198 -15.26 4.58 10.09
N ARG A 199 -16.01 3.57 10.56
CA ARG A 199 -17.36 3.74 11.10
C ARG A 199 -17.32 4.46 12.45
N HIS A 200 -16.47 4.00 13.37
CA HIS A 200 -16.33 4.62 14.69
C HIS A 200 -15.91 6.10 14.61
N GLY A 201 -15.14 6.46 13.58
CA GLY A 201 -14.66 7.82 13.38
C GLY A 201 -15.73 8.84 13.05
N VAL A 202 -16.87 8.40 12.52
CA VAL A 202 -17.95 9.28 12.04
C VAL A 202 -19.30 9.03 12.74
N GLU A 203 -19.41 7.98 13.56
CA GLU A 203 -20.62 7.65 14.32
C GLU A 203 -21.06 8.80 15.26
N ARG A 204 -20.09 9.47 15.89
CA ARG A 204 -20.32 10.64 16.74
C ARG A 204 -19.72 11.88 16.11
N LYS A 205 -20.54 12.92 15.97
CA LYS A 205 -20.21 14.15 15.24
C LYS A 205 -19.59 15.24 16.10
N ASN A 206 -19.39 14.99 17.40
CA ASN A 206 -18.84 15.93 18.37
C ASN A 206 -17.35 15.68 18.70
N PHE A 207 -16.65 14.85 17.92
CA PHE A 207 -15.22 14.60 18.13
C PHE A 207 -14.34 15.39 17.19
N PHE A 208 -13.16 15.76 17.68
CA PHE A 208 -12.07 16.30 16.88
C PHE A 208 -10.79 15.51 17.14
N THR A 209 -10.08 15.14 16.09
CA THR A 209 -8.78 14.47 16.19
C THR A 209 -7.67 15.39 15.72
N TRP A 210 -6.65 15.54 16.55
CA TRP A 210 -5.32 16.01 16.15
C TRP A 210 -4.42 14.80 15.88
N ALA A 211 -4.12 14.53 14.62
CA ALA A 211 -3.11 13.54 14.24
C ALA A 211 -1.73 14.19 14.16
N ILE A 212 -0.76 13.62 14.85
CA ILE A 212 0.60 14.14 14.99
C ILE A 212 1.55 13.12 14.39
N LEU A 213 2.14 13.46 13.24
CA LEU A 213 3.02 12.56 12.51
C LEU A 213 4.46 13.04 12.60
N LYS A 214 5.37 12.10 12.85
CA LYS A 214 6.80 12.34 12.65
C LYS A 214 7.08 12.41 11.15
N GLY A 215 7.58 13.56 10.69
CA GLY A 215 7.89 13.87 9.30
C GLY A 215 8.94 12.98 8.68
N TYR A 216 10.00 12.72 9.45
CA TYR A 216 11.15 11.92 9.04
C TYR A 216 11.55 11.00 10.19
N SER A 217 11.46 9.70 9.97
CA SER A 217 12.07 8.73 10.87
C SER A 217 13.59 8.75 10.66
N GLN A 218 14.35 8.57 11.74
CA GLN A 218 15.78 8.22 11.65
C GLN A 218 15.98 6.73 11.87
N ASN A 219 14.89 5.98 12.06
CA ASN A 219 14.96 4.54 12.21
C ASN A 219 15.16 3.92 10.83
N ASP A 220 16.28 3.23 10.65
CA ASP A 220 16.67 2.48 9.46
C ASP A 220 16.74 0.96 9.71
N THR A 221 16.26 0.50 10.88
CA THR A 221 16.39 -0.91 11.31
C THR A 221 15.22 -1.78 10.84
N GLY A 222 14.21 -1.21 10.17
CA GLY A 222 13.09 -2.00 9.66
C GLY A 222 13.56 -2.93 8.53
N THR A 223 13.04 -4.16 8.51
CA THR A 223 13.40 -5.14 7.49
C THR A 223 12.21 -5.92 6.95
N VAL A 224 12.27 -6.32 5.69
CA VAL A 224 11.40 -7.31 5.05
C VAL A 224 12.22 -8.57 4.80
N ARG A 225 11.70 -9.71 5.25
CA ARG A 225 12.35 -11.01 5.12
C ARG A 225 11.39 -12.06 4.58
N LEU A 226 11.90 -13.02 3.84
CA LEU A 226 11.14 -14.20 3.45
C LEU A 226 10.79 -15.02 4.70
N ARG A 227 9.54 -15.47 4.76
CA ARG A 227 9.07 -16.45 5.75
C ARG A 227 9.00 -17.86 5.16
N SER A 228 8.82 -17.96 3.84
CA SER A 228 8.71 -19.18 3.06
C SER A 228 9.08 -18.89 1.61
N ALA A 229 9.39 -19.94 0.84
CA ALA A 229 9.64 -19.89 -0.60
C ALA A 229 8.71 -20.86 -1.35
#